data_AF-A0A060C6T9-F1
#
_entry.id   AF-A0A060C6T9-F1
#
_cell.length_a   1.000
_cell.length_b   1.000
_cell.length_c   1.000
_cell.angle_alpha   90.00
_cell.angle_beta   90.00
_cell.angle_gamma   90.00
#
_symmetry.space_group_name_H-M   'P 1'
#
loop_
_entity.id
_entity.type
_entity.pdbx_description
1 polymer ?
#
loop_
_entity_poly.entity_id
_entity_poly.type
_entity_poly.pdbx_seq_one_letter_code
_entity_poly.pdbx_strand_id
1 'polypeptide(L)' 'MDLAVTVSGATQQFAFRAGGEWTPAGPPLDAAVISDEGGRGEHGSFTGTFVGLLAFDTSGRAATADFDRFSYAPG' A
#
# COMPACT_ATOMS: atom_id res chain seq x y z
N MET A 1 0.95 14.74 -6.95
CA MET A 1 0.22 13.47 -7.19
C MET A 1 -0.04 12.85 -5.83
N ASP A 2 -1.22 12.28 -5.62
CA ASP A 2 -1.59 11.63 -4.37
C ASP A 2 -1.87 10.15 -4.60
N LEU A 3 -1.58 9.33 -3.58
CA LEU A 3 -1.84 7.91 -3.53
C LEU A 3 -2.72 7.61 -2.32
N ALA A 4 -3.63 6.65 -2.46
CA ALA A 4 -4.46 6.17 -1.36
C ALA A 4 -4.69 4.66 -1.48
N VAL A 5 -4.93 4.04 -0.33
CA VAL A 5 -5.52 2.70 -0.24
C VAL A 5 -6.63 2.75 0.79
N THR A 6 -7.81 2.26 0.43
CA THR A 6 -8.94 2.08 1.35
C THR A 6 -9.04 0.61 1.69
N VAL A 7 -9.06 0.29 3.00
CA VAL A 7 -9.21 -1.07 3.51
C VAL A 7 -10.59 -1.23 4.12
N SER A 8 -11.32 -2.27 3.72
CA SER A 8 -12.63 -2.63 4.24
C SER A 8 -12.69 -4.14 4.46
N GLY A 9 -12.47 -4.56 5.71
CA GLY A 9 -12.36 -5.98 6.07
C GLY A 9 -11.27 -6.67 5.25
N ALA A 10 -11.64 -7.74 4.54
CA ALA A 10 -10.73 -8.52 3.70
C ALA A 10 -10.47 -7.90 2.30
N THR A 11 -10.91 -6.68 2.03
CA THR A 11 -10.72 -6.02 0.72
C THR A 11 -9.91 -4.75 0.86
N GLN A 12 -8.98 -4.51 -0.08
CA GLN A 12 -8.26 -3.24 -0.23
C GLN A 12 -8.34 -2.72 -1.66
N GLN A 13 -8.57 -1.41 -1.83
CA GLN A 13 -8.62 -0.75 -3.15
C GLN A 13 -7.61 0.39 -3.18
N PHE A 14 -6.67 0.31 -4.13
CA PHE A 14 -5.72 1.39 -4.40
C PHE A 14 -6.36 2.47 -5.30
N ALA A 15 -5.98 3.71 -5.10
CA ALA A 15 -6.39 4.84 -5.93
C ALA A 15 -5.26 5.87 -6.06
N PHE A 16 -5.33 6.66 -7.12
CA PHE A 16 -4.42 7.79 -7.33
C PHE A 16 -5.20 9.04 -7.77
N ARG A 17 -4.56 10.19 -7.59
CA ARG A 17 -5.05 11.48 -8.08
C ARG A 17 -3.89 12.33 -8.59
N ALA A 18 -3.97 12.77 -9.83
CA ALA A 18 -2.98 13.65 -10.47
C ALA A 18 -3.62 15.02 -10.78
N GLY A 19 -4.29 15.59 -9.78
CA GLY A 19 -5.29 16.64 -9.97
C GLY A 19 -6.67 16.06 -10.30
N GLY A 20 -7.74 16.79 -10.00
CA GLY A 20 -9.12 16.32 -10.23
C GLY A 20 -9.61 15.30 -9.19
N GLU A 21 -10.35 14.29 -9.65
CA GLU A 21 -10.98 13.27 -8.80
C GLU A 21 -10.06 12.06 -8.55
N TRP A 22 -10.38 11.29 -7.50
CA TRP A 22 -9.72 10.02 -7.25
C TRP A 22 -10.10 8.98 -8.29
N THR A 23 -9.09 8.27 -8.80
CA THR A 23 -9.29 7.19 -9.77
C THR A 23 -8.78 5.86 -9.20
N PRO A 24 -9.56 4.77 -9.28
CA PRO A 24 -9.09 3.44 -8.89
C PRO A 24 -7.83 3.03 -9.67
N ALA A 25 -6.83 2.53 -8.94
CA ALA A 25 -5.62 1.94 -9.50
C ALA A 25 -5.80 0.42 -9.58
N GLY A 26 -6.49 -0.04 -10.63
CA GLY A 26 -6.83 -1.46 -10.79
C GLY A 26 -8.03 -1.91 -9.93
N PRO A 27 -8.30 -3.23 -9.86
CA PRO A 27 -9.43 -3.78 -9.12
C PRO A 27 -9.17 -3.83 -7.60
N PRO A 28 -10.22 -4.06 -6.78
CA PRO A 28 -10.03 -4.40 -5.38
C PRO A 28 -9.21 -5.68 -5.24
N LEU A 29 -8.36 -5.74 -4.23
CA LEU A 29 -7.49 -6.87 -3.91
C LEU A 29 -7.91 -7.50 -2.59
N ASP A 30 -7.64 -8.80 -2.47
CA ASP A 30 -7.82 -9.55 -1.23
C ASP A 30 -6.73 -9.19 -0.22
N ALA A 31 -7.11 -8.57 0.89
CA ALA A 31 -6.22 -8.17 1.98
C ALA A 31 -5.86 -9.36 2.90
N ALA A 32 -6.60 -10.48 2.86
CA ALA A 32 -6.26 -11.67 3.64
C ALA A 32 -4.95 -12.32 3.17
N VAL A 33 -4.56 -12.10 1.91
CA VAL A 33 -3.31 -12.60 1.34
C VAL A 33 -2.07 -12.08 2.07
N ILE A 34 -2.17 -10.93 2.71
CA ILE A 34 -1.09 -10.27 3.47
C ILE A 34 -1.28 -10.37 4.99
N SER A 35 -2.16 -11.26 5.45
CA SER A 35 -2.28 -11.63 6.87
C SER A 35 -1.23 -12.67 7.26
N ASP A 36 -1.18 -12.97 8.56
CA ASP A 36 -0.32 -14.02 9.10
C ASP A 36 -0.64 -15.41 8.50
N GLU A 37 -1.91 -15.67 8.17
CA GLU A 37 -2.43 -16.87 7.52
C GLU A 37 -2.20 -16.87 6.00
N GLY A 38 -2.01 -15.69 5.41
CA GLY A 38 -1.56 -15.53 4.02
C GLY A 38 -0.04 -15.68 3.85
N GLY A 39 0.72 -15.56 4.94
CA GLY A 39 2.17 -15.73 4.99
C GLY A 39 2.61 -17.15 4.59
N ARG A 40 3.65 -17.25 3.75
CA ARG A 40 4.22 -18.54 3.32
C ARG A 40 5.35 -18.96 4.27
N GLY A 41 5.24 -20.19 4.78
CA GLY A 41 6.30 -20.88 5.53
C GLY A 41 5.94 -21.14 6.98
N GLU A 42 6.37 -22.30 7.50
CA GLU A 42 6.31 -22.61 8.93
C GLU A 42 7.17 -21.55 9.64
N HIS A 43 6.57 -20.77 10.55
CA HIS A 43 7.15 -19.56 11.14
C HIS A 43 7.16 -18.31 10.21
N GLY A 44 6.08 -18.02 9.48
CA GLY A 44 5.96 -16.81 8.64
C GLY A 44 4.97 -15.75 9.15
N SER A 45 4.47 -15.90 10.37
CA SER A 45 3.15 -15.42 10.79
C SER A 45 3.20 -14.64 12.10
N PHE A 46 3.92 -13.52 12.13
CA PHE A 46 4.15 -12.76 13.36
C PHE A 46 4.34 -11.26 13.17
N THR A 47 4.02 -10.74 11.98
CA THR A 47 4.15 -9.30 11.72
C THR A 47 2.79 -8.67 11.50
N GLY A 48 2.09 -9.13 10.46
CA GLY A 48 0.87 -8.49 9.99
C GLY A 48 1.13 -7.42 8.94
N THR A 49 0.03 -6.89 8.43
CA THR A 49 0.01 -5.98 7.29
C THR A 49 0.47 -4.56 7.66
N PHE A 50 1.33 -3.97 6.82
CA PHE A 50 1.73 -2.57 6.90
C PHE A 50 1.33 -1.80 5.64
N VAL A 51 1.08 -0.50 5.80
CA VAL A 51 0.99 0.47 4.70
C VAL A 51 2.10 1.50 4.86
N GLY A 52 2.79 1.83 3.77
CA GLY A 52 3.93 2.74 3.80
C GLY A 52 4.28 3.31 2.43
N LEU A 53 5.26 4.22 2.44
CA LEU A 53 5.83 4.86 1.27
C LEU A 53 7.24 4.31 1.02
N LEU A 54 7.59 4.06 -0.23
CA LEU A 54 8.87 3.46 -0.61
C LEU A 54 9.44 4.19 -1.84
N ALA A 55 10.73 4.48 -1.79
CA ALA A 55 11.54 4.82 -2.96
C ALA A 55 12.51 3.66 -3.23
N PHE A 56 12.53 3.13 -4.45
CA PHE A 56 13.40 2.02 -4.82
C PHE A 56 14.08 2.31 -6.16
N ASP A 57 15.40 2.46 -6.13
CA ASP A 57 16.25 2.75 -7.29
C ASP A 57 17.27 1.64 -7.51
N THR A 58 17.10 0.88 -8.60
CA THR A 58 18.02 -0.21 -8.99
C THR A 58 19.20 0.27 -9.83
N SER A 59 19.23 1.54 -10.23
CA SER A 59 20.30 2.10 -11.06
C SER A 59 21.54 2.54 -10.28
N GLY A 60 21.45 2.56 -8.94
CA GLY A 60 22.52 3.02 -8.05
C GLY A 60 22.73 4.54 -8.04
N ARG A 61 21.82 5.30 -8.64
CA ARG A 61 21.90 6.77 -8.72
C ARG A 61 21.38 7.47 -7.47
N ALA A 62 20.86 6.71 -6.51
CA ALA A 62 20.24 7.22 -5.29
C ALA A 62 19.15 8.27 -5.60
N ALA A 63 18.35 8.00 -6.64
CA ALA A 63 17.23 8.87 -7.00
C ALA A 63 16.25 8.99 -5.81
N THR A 64 15.92 10.22 -5.43
CA THR A 64 15.02 10.50 -4.30
C THR A 64 13.57 10.59 -4.76
N ALA A 65 12.66 10.22 -3.86
CA ALA A 65 11.24 10.54 -3.96
C ALA A 65 10.84 11.27 -2.68
N ASP A 66 10.41 12.51 -2.83
CA ASP A 66 10.01 13.35 -1.70
C ASP A 66 8.50 13.23 -1.48
N PHE A 67 8.11 12.93 -0.25
CA PHE A 67 6.71 12.76 0.15
C PHE A 67 6.33 13.84 1.15
N ASP A 68 5.44 14.75 0.75
CA ASP A 68 5.06 15.90 1.59
C ASP A 68 4.19 15.54 2.80
N ARG A 69 3.45 14.42 2.73
CA ARG A 69 2.55 13.98 3.80
C ARG A 69 2.29 12.48 3.77
N PHE A 70 1.95 11.95 4.94
CA PHE A 70 1.36 10.62 5.12
C PHE A 70 0.21 10.72 6.12
N SER A 71 -0.96 10.18 5.76
CA SER A 71 -2.15 10.21 6.61
C SER A 71 -2.70 8.79 6.78
N TYR A 72 -2.97 8.43 8.04
CA TYR A 72 -3.69 7.21 8.40
C TYR A 72 -4.98 7.61 9.13
N ALA A 73 -6.12 7.31 8.52
CA ALA A 73 -7.43 7.74 8.99
C ALA A 73 -8.36 6.51 9.18
N PRO A 74 -8.34 5.89 10.37
CA PRO A 74 -9.31 4.85 10.72
C PRO A 74 -10.71 5.47 10.89
N GLY A 75 -11.74 4.73 10.52
CA GLY A 75 -13.15 5.15 10.61
C GLY A 75 -14.07 3.95 10.75
#